data_AF-A0A2T6ZFM7-F1
#
_entry.id   AF-A0A2T6ZFM7-F1
#
_cell.length_a   1.000
_cell.length_b   1.000
_cell.length_c   1.000
_cell.angle_alpha   90.00
_cell.angle_beta   90.00
_cell.angle_gamma   90.00
#
_symmetry.space_group_name_H-M   'P 1'
#
loop_
_entity.id
_entity.type
_entity.pdbx_description
1 polymer ?
#
loop_
_entity_poly.entity_id
_entity_poly.type
_entity_poly.pdbx_seq_one_letter_code
_entity_poly.pdbx_strand_id
1 'polypeptide(L)'
;MEETLWQQNGQLFTRGPGTYKIPGFADIPHVFNVGLLKGVKWAKLRSIQSSKGIGEPPLFLGASVLFALREAVKAARESVAVNAGAMGIVQLYSPATAERLRVAVGDRIVQWAKVEAQEGEKGFFVEATA
;
A
#
# COMPACT_ATOMS: atom_id res chain seq x y z
N MET A 1 2.34 -0.51 -4.91
CA MET A 1 3.21 -0.56 -6.11
C MET A 1 2.53 -1.37 -7.17
N GLU A 2 2.25 -2.65 -6.90
CA GLU A 2 1.33 -3.44 -7.72
C GLU A 2 -0.07 -2.82 -7.69
N GLU A 3 -0.57 -2.45 -8.86
CA GLU A 3 -1.86 -1.82 -9.06
C GLU A 3 -2.44 -2.27 -10.39
N THR A 4 -3.74 -2.54 -10.39
CA THR A 4 -4.47 -3.01 -11.55
C THR A 4 -5.36 -1.87 -12.04
N LEU A 5 -4.97 -1.26 -13.16
CA LEU A 5 -5.73 -0.15 -13.76
C LEU A 5 -6.61 -0.66 -14.89
N TRP A 6 -7.85 -0.19 -14.93
CA TRP A 6 -8.84 -0.58 -15.92
C TRP A 6 -9.27 0.63 -16.75
N GLN A 7 -9.51 0.42 -18.03
CA GLN A 7 -10.14 1.43 -18.89
C GLN A 7 -11.65 1.44 -18.67
N GLN A 8 -12.30 2.53 -19.08
CA GLN A 8 -13.76 2.69 -18.96
C GLN A 8 -14.57 1.62 -19.71
N ASN A 9 -13.98 0.99 -20.73
CA ASN A 9 -14.58 -0.11 -21.48
C ASN A 9 -14.39 -1.50 -20.78
N GLY A 10 -13.89 -1.52 -19.55
CA GLY A 10 -13.65 -2.75 -18.78
C GLY A 10 -12.39 -3.51 -19.19
N GLN A 11 -11.55 -2.96 -20.08
CA GLN A 11 -10.30 -3.59 -20.46
C GLN A 11 -9.19 -3.30 -19.45
N LEU A 12 -8.48 -4.34 -19.04
CA LEU A 12 -7.26 -4.20 -18.23
C LEU A 12 -6.22 -3.38 -19.00
N PHE A 13 -5.70 -2.31 -18.39
CA PHE A 13 -4.62 -1.50 -18.96
C PHE A 13 -3.24 -2.07 -18.60
N THR A 14 -3.07 -2.55 -17.37
CA THR A 14 -1.79 -3.06 -16.87
C THR A 14 -1.51 -4.50 -17.33
N ARG A 15 -1.31 -4.69 -18.65
CA ARG A 15 -1.20 -6.00 -19.34
C ARG A 15 0.20 -6.60 -19.41
N GLY A 16 1.18 -6.07 -18.69
CA GLY A 16 2.53 -6.61 -18.71
C GLY A 16 3.49 -5.90 -17.76
N PRO A 17 4.75 -6.35 -17.65
CA PRO A 17 5.74 -5.82 -16.70
C PRO A 17 6.11 -4.35 -16.97
N GLY A 18 5.77 -3.83 -18.16
CA GLY A 18 5.90 -2.42 -18.50
C GLY A 18 4.95 -1.52 -17.68
N THR A 19 3.76 -2.02 -17.35
CA THR A 19 2.66 -1.24 -16.73
C THR A 19 2.19 -1.82 -15.40
N TYR A 20 2.38 -3.11 -15.14
CA TYR A 20 2.20 -3.76 -13.84
C TYR A 20 3.56 -3.98 -13.17
N LYS A 21 3.79 -3.35 -12.02
CA LYS A 21 5.11 -3.34 -11.37
C LYS A 21 5.14 -4.22 -10.13
N ILE A 22 5.78 -5.38 -10.26
CA ILE A 22 6.14 -6.25 -9.14
C ILE A 22 7.38 -5.74 -8.39
N PRO A 23 7.56 -6.07 -7.10
CA PRO A 23 8.78 -5.76 -6.34
C PRO A 23 10.05 -6.24 -7.06
N GLY A 24 10.95 -5.30 -7.33
CA GLY A 24 12.30 -5.54 -7.83
C GLY A 24 13.36 -5.47 -6.73
N PHE A 25 14.63 -5.53 -7.12
CA PHE A 25 15.77 -5.52 -6.20
C PHE A 25 15.89 -4.26 -5.34
N ALA A 26 15.36 -3.13 -5.80
CA ALA A 26 15.41 -1.86 -5.08
C ALA A 26 14.27 -1.69 -4.07
N ASP A 27 13.25 -2.54 -4.11
CA ASP A 27 12.04 -2.39 -3.29
C ASP A 27 12.11 -3.15 -1.96
N ILE A 28 13.11 -4.02 -1.78
CA ILE A 28 13.31 -4.76 -0.53
C ILE A 28 13.87 -3.84 0.57
N PRO A 29 13.56 -4.09 1.86
CA PRO A 29 14.18 -3.37 2.96
C PRO A 29 15.70 -3.52 2.94
N HIS A 30 16.42 -2.41 3.13
CA HIS A 30 17.89 -2.42 3.19
C HIS A 30 18.42 -3.32 4.31
N VAL A 31 17.72 -3.34 5.45
CA VAL A 31 17.97 -4.26 6.56
C VAL A 31 16.78 -5.20 6.67
N PHE A 32 17.01 -6.48 6.36
CA PHE A 32 15.97 -7.50 6.41
C PHE A 32 16.37 -8.64 7.36
N ASN A 33 15.79 -8.63 8.57
CA ASN A 33 16.07 -9.61 9.62
C ASN A 33 14.95 -10.66 9.69
N VAL A 34 15.33 -11.94 9.69
CA VAL A 34 14.41 -13.07 9.83
C VAL A 34 14.91 -14.01 10.93
N GLY A 35 14.03 -14.38 11.85
CA GLY A 35 14.32 -15.31 12.92
C GLY A 35 13.22 -16.37 13.04
N LEU A 36 13.63 -17.63 13.25
CA LEU A 36 12.70 -18.73 13.54
C LEU A 36 12.67 -18.99 15.04
N LEU A 37 11.47 -19.22 15.58
CA LEU A 37 11.27 -19.55 16.99
C LEU A 37 11.92 -20.90 17.32
N LYS A 38 12.90 -20.90 18.24
CA LYS A 38 13.65 -22.09 18.67
C LYS A 38 13.16 -22.60 20.02
N GLY A 39 13.46 -23.87 20.32
CA GLY A 39 13.26 -24.46 21.66
C GLY A 39 11.82 -24.83 22.02
N VAL A 40 10.88 -24.76 21.07
CA VAL A 40 9.46 -25.07 21.31
C VAL A 40 9.15 -26.48 20.84
N LYS A 41 8.63 -27.32 21.74
CA LYS A 41 8.10 -28.65 21.40
C LYS A 41 6.59 -28.57 21.21
N TRP A 42 6.12 -28.87 20.00
CA TRP A 42 4.70 -28.85 19.68
C TRP A 42 4.08 -30.24 19.85
N ALA A 43 3.91 -30.70 21.09
CA ALA A 43 3.46 -32.06 21.41
C ALA A 43 2.07 -32.44 20.85
N LYS A 44 1.24 -31.46 20.46
CA LYS A 44 -0.10 -31.67 19.90
C LYS A 44 -0.20 -31.39 18.39
N LEU A 45 0.92 -31.13 17.72
CA LEU A 45 0.92 -30.80 16.29
C LEU A 45 0.79 -32.08 15.45
N ARG A 46 -0.26 -32.18 14.64
CA ARG A 46 -0.54 -33.35 13.77
C ARG A 46 0.12 -33.24 12.39
N SER A 47 1.29 -32.62 12.34
CA SER A 47 2.07 -32.40 11.12
C SER A 47 3.27 -33.34 11.09
N ILE A 48 3.76 -33.63 9.88
CA ILE A 48 4.99 -34.43 9.71
C ILE A 48 6.13 -33.74 10.46
N GLN A 49 6.80 -34.48 11.35
CA GLN A 49 7.93 -34.01 12.14
C GLN A 49 7.69 -32.70 12.91
N SER A 50 6.46 -32.42 13.36
CA SER A 50 6.11 -31.14 14.02
C SER A 50 6.40 -29.88 13.17
N SER A 51 6.35 -30.00 11.83
CA SER A 51 6.49 -28.87 10.90
C SER A 51 5.24 -27.97 10.82
N LYS A 52 5.38 -26.77 10.25
CA LYS A 52 4.25 -25.87 9.94
C LYS A 52 4.37 -25.37 8.51
N GLY A 53 3.25 -25.32 7.79
CA GLY A 53 3.20 -24.67 6.48
C GLY A 53 3.35 -23.16 6.63
N ILE A 54 4.33 -22.58 5.94
CA ILE A 54 4.65 -21.14 6.01
C ILE A 54 4.59 -20.46 4.62
N GLY A 55 3.94 -21.07 3.63
CA GLY A 55 3.85 -20.51 2.29
C GLY A 55 3.06 -19.19 2.26
N GLU A 56 1.81 -19.23 2.71
CA GLU A 56 0.90 -18.07 2.72
C GLU A 56 0.99 -17.18 3.98
N PRO A 57 1.16 -17.72 5.22
CA PRO A 57 1.06 -16.90 6.43
C PRO A 57 1.95 -15.66 6.49
N PRO A 58 3.21 -15.68 6.00
CA PRO A 58 4.07 -14.49 6.02
C PRO A 58 3.61 -13.36 5.10
N LEU A 59 2.74 -13.61 4.11
CA LEU A 59 2.31 -12.61 3.14
C LEU A 59 1.70 -11.38 3.82
N PHE A 60 0.89 -11.58 4.85
CA PHE A 60 0.25 -10.47 5.58
C PHE A 60 1.24 -9.64 6.39
N LEU A 61 2.43 -10.17 6.74
CA LEU A 61 3.47 -9.39 7.43
C LEU A 61 3.96 -8.21 6.57
N GLY A 62 3.81 -8.29 5.24
CA GLY A 62 4.08 -7.18 4.33
C GLY A 62 3.21 -5.94 4.57
N ALA A 63 2.02 -6.10 5.17
CA ALA A 63 1.16 -4.97 5.54
C ALA A 63 1.81 -4.03 6.58
N SER A 64 2.85 -4.49 7.30
CA SER A 64 3.65 -3.63 8.18
C SER A 64 4.21 -2.40 7.45
N VAL A 65 4.61 -2.54 6.18
CA VAL A 65 5.11 -1.44 5.34
C VAL A 65 4.00 -0.43 5.04
N LEU A 66 2.78 -0.90 4.75
CA LEU A 66 1.63 -0.02 4.53
C LEU A 66 1.34 0.85 5.76
N PHE A 67 1.39 0.27 6.96
CA PHE A 67 1.18 1.01 8.20
C PHE A 67 2.34 1.95 8.53
N ALA A 68 3.59 1.57 8.25
CA ALA A 68 4.73 2.46 8.38
C ALA A 68 4.60 3.70 7.47
N LEU A 69 4.17 3.51 6.23
CA LEU A 69 3.89 4.61 5.29
C LEU A 69 2.75 5.52 5.78
N ARG A 70 1.69 4.96 6.35
CA ARG A 70 0.59 5.73 6.95
C ARG A 70 1.09 6.65 8.07
N GLU A 71 1.96 6.15 8.94
CA GLU A 71 2.54 6.97 10.02
C GLU A 71 3.47 8.05 9.47
N ALA A 72 4.28 7.73 8.44
CA ALA A 72 5.11 8.72 7.77
C ALA A 72 4.29 9.86 7.14
N VAL A 73 3.16 9.54 6.47
CA VAL A 73 2.24 10.54 5.93
C VAL A 73 1.61 11.38 7.04
N LYS A 74 1.24 10.77 8.17
CA LYS A 74 0.71 11.49 9.33
C LYS A 74 1.72 12.52 9.85
N ALA A 75 2.97 12.12 10.06
CA ALA A 75 4.04 13.03 10.47
C ALA A 75 4.31 14.14 9.44
N ALA A 76 4.26 13.82 8.14
CA ALA A 76 4.40 14.82 7.08
C ALA A 76 3.23 15.83 7.05
N ARG A 77 2.01 15.39 7.33
CA ARG A 77 0.85 16.29 7.46
C ARG A 77 1.00 17.22 8.65
N GLU A 78 1.47 16.72 9.79
CA GLU A 78 1.72 17.52 10.98
C GLU A 78 2.76 18.63 10.72
N SER A 79 3.81 18.34 9.95
CA SER A 79 4.87 19.33 9.67
C SER A 79 4.47 20.41 8.66
N VAL A 80 3.49 20.15 7.79
CA VAL A 80 3.04 21.10 6.75
C VAL A 80 1.65 21.68 7.05
N ALA A 81 1.00 21.28 8.14
CA ALA A 81 -0.34 21.73 8.49
C ALA A 81 -0.40 23.26 8.64
N VAL A 82 -1.04 23.92 7.68
CA VAL A 82 -1.37 25.36 7.73
C VAL A 82 -2.48 25.65 8.75
N ASN A 83 -3.30 24.64 9.09
CA ASN A 83 -4.39 24.74 10.06
C ASN A 83 -4.48 23.48 10.93
N ALA A 84 -4.29 23.61 12.24
CA ALA A 84 -4.35 22.52 13.22
C ALA A 84 -5.71 21.77 13.27
N GLY A 85 -6.77 22.35 12.71
CA GLY A 85 -8.11 21.75 12.64
C GLY A 85 -8.33 20.71 11.54
N ALA A 86 -7.38 20.50 10.63
CA ALA A 86 -7.49 19.56 9.50
C ALA A 86 -6.84 18.18 9.76
N MET A 87 -6.45 17.90 11.01
CA MET A 87 -5.86 16.62 11.43
C MET A 87 -6.94 15.56 11.67
N GLY A 88 -7.65 15.20 10.60
CA GLY A 88 -8.51 14.03 10.56
C GLY A 88 -7.70 12.72 10.47
N ILE A 89 -8.39 11.59 10.59
CA ILE A 89 -7.80 10.26 10.40
C ILE A 89 -7.26 10.17 8.96
N VAL A 90 -5.95 9.88 8.82
CA VAL A 90 -5.36 9.54 7.51
C VAL A 90 -5.91 8.18 7.08
N GLN A 91 -6.85 8.19 6.14
CA GLN A 91 -7.30 7.00 5.42
C GLN A 91 -6.36 6.74 4.26
N LEU A 92 -5.72 5.56 4.27
CA LEU A 92 -4.81 5.12 3.22
C LEU A 92 -5.32 3.77 2.69
N TYR A 93 -5.62 3.73 1.40
CA TYR A 93 -6.09 2.52 0.73
C TYR A 93 -4.92 1.70 0.18
N SER A 94 -5.09 0.38 0.14
CA SER A 94 -4.17 -0.50 -0.59
C SER A 94 -4.51 -0.49 -2.09
N PRO A 95 -3.52 -0.51 -2.99
CA PRO A 95 -2.09 -0.28 -2.73
C PRO A 95 -1.79 1.19 -2.37
N ALA A 96 -0.86 1.43 -1.44
CA ALA A 96 -0.35 2.78 -1.18
C ALA A 96 0.69 3.16 -2.24
N THR A 97 0.23 3.55 -3.43
CA THR A 97 1.08 4.00 -4.53
C THR A 97 1.70 5.37 -4.23
N ALA A 98 2.75 5.73 -4.97
CA ALA A 98 3.40 7.03 -4.84
C ALA A 98 2.41 8.19 -5.07
N GLU A 99 1.45 8.01 -5.98
CA GLU A 99 0.36 8.96 -6.22
C GLU A 99 -0.49 9.17 -4.96
N ARG A 100 -1.05 8.08 -4.40
CA ARG A 100 -1.91 8.15 -3.20
C ARG A 100 -1.15 8.72 -2.01
N LEU A 101 0.12 8.34 -1.81
CA LEU A 101 0.97 8.89 -0.76
C LEU A 101 1.21 10.38 -0.95
N ARG A 102 1.52 10.81 -2.18
CA ARG A 102 1.80 12.23 -2.49
C ARG A 102 0.59 13.11 -2.22
N VAL A 103 -0.59 12.69 -2.68
CA VAL A 103 -1.86 13.41 -2.48
C VAL A 103 -2.23 13.45 -1.00
N ALA A 104 -2.00 12.36 -0.26
CA ALA A 104 -2.35 12.25 1.15
C ALA A 104 -1.59 13.25 2.06
N VAL A 105 -0.42 13.74 1.66
CA VAL A 105 0.33 14.78 2.41
C VAL A 105 -0.45 16.11 2.48
N GLY A 106 -1.19 16.48 1.43
CA GLY A 106 -2.10 17.63 1.47
C GLY A 106 -1.45 19.01 1.66
N ASP A 107 -0.18 19.16 1.30
CA ASP A 107 0.54 20.44 1.35
C ASP A 107 0.00 21.48 0.34
N ARG A 108 0.58 22.68 0.36
CA ARG A 108 0.20 23.79 -0.52
C ARG A 108 0.25 23.43 -2.02
N ILE A 109 1.17 22.57 -2.45
CA ILE A 109 1.29 22.16 -3.86
C ILE A 109 0.09 21.30 -4.23
N VAL A 110 -0.29 20.35 -3.38
CA VAL A 110 -1.50 19.52 -3.59
C VAL A 110 -2.75 20.39 -3.61
N GLN A 111 -2.84 21.40 -2.73
CA GLN A 111 -3.97 22.33 -2.72
C GLN A 111 -4.09 23.14 -4.01
N TRP A 112 -2.96 23.60 -4.56
CA TRP A 112 -2.94 24.33 -5.84
C TRP A 112 -3.23 23.46 -7.05
N ALA A 113 -2.84 22.18 -7.01
CA ALA A 113 -3.06 21.22 -8.08
C ALA A 113 -4.40 20.48 -7.97
N LYS A 114 -5.25 20.81 -6.99
CA LYS A 114 -6.53 20.14 -6.79
C LYS A 114 -7.44 20.43 -7.98
N VAL A 115 -7.89 19.36 -8.64
CA VAL A 115 -8.89 19.40 -9.71
C VAL A 115 -10.16 18.71 -9.19
N GLU A 116 -11.30 19.38 -9.35
CA GLU A 116 -12.61 18.81 -9.03
C GLU A 116 -13.26 18.33 -10.33
N ALA A 117 -13.73 17.07 -10.34
CA ALA A 117 -14.40 16.50 -11.50
C ALA A 117 -15.73 17.21 -11.75
N GLN A 118 -15.99 17.58 -13.00
CA GLN A 118 -17.26 18.18 -13.41
C GLN A 118 -18.34 17.12 -13.62
N GLU A 119 -19.60 17.54 -13.67
CA GLU A 119 -20.72 16.63 -13.89
C GLU A 119 -20.58 15.89 -15.22
N GLY A 120 -20.58 14.55 -15.17
CA GLY A 120 -20.41 13.69 -16.34
C GLY A 120 -18.96 13.36 -16.72
N GLU A 121 -17.96 14.00 -16.09
CA GLU A 121 -16.56 13.63 -16.31
C GLU A 121 -16.24 12.29 -15.65
N LYS A 122 -15.52 11.44 -16.41
CA LYS A 122 -15.04 10.15 -15.93
C LYS A 122 -13.52 10.14 -15.95
N GLY A 123 -12.93 9.56 -14.92
CA GLY A 123 -11.48 9.33 -14.87
C GLY A 123 -11.01 8.50 -16.07
N PHE A 124 -9.79 8.77 -16.53
CA PHE A 124 -9.18 8.02 -17.64
C PHE A 124 -9.07 6.52 -17.30
N PHE A 125 -8.65 6.22 -16.06
CA PHE A 125 -8.74 4.89 -15.47
C PHE A 125 -9.93 4.81 -14.51
N VAL A 126 -10.53 3.63 -14.45
CA VAL A 126 -11.50 3.26 -13.43
C VAL A 126 -10.83 2.30 -12.46
N GLU A 127 -10.92 2.58 -11.16
CA GLU A 127 -10.56 1.60 -10.15
C GLU A 127 -11.64 0.53 -10.12
N ALA A 128 -11.23 -0.74 -10.06
CA ALA A 128 -12.17 -1.82 -9.74
C ALA A 128 -12.50 -1.69 -8.25
N THR A 129 -13.47 -0.83 -7.91
CA THR A 129 -14.05 -0.81 -6.57
C THR A 129 -14.74 -2.15 -6.34
N ALA A 130 -14.18 -2.93 -5.40
CA ALA A 130 -14.80 -4.14 -4.86
C ALA A 130 -15.98 -3.82 -3.95
#